data_AF-A0A9W7L3W0-F1
#
_entry.id   AF-A0A9W7L3W0-F1
#
_cell.length_a   1.000
_cell.length_b   1.000
_cell.length_c   1.000
_cell.angle_alpha   90.00
_cell.angle_beta   90.00
_cell.angle_gamma   90.00
#
_symmetry.space_group_name_H-M   'P 1'
#
loop_
_entity.id
_entity.type
_entity.pdbx_description
1 polymer ?
#
loop_
_entity_poly.entity_id
_entity_poly.type
_entity_poly.pdbx_seq_one_letter_code
_entity_poly.pdbx_strand_id
1 'polypeptide(L)'
;MSDDEIVELALRAVSAALKIDPLQNVKVVDKAIVRARNAVSHFNVGSAAASPGIKWGRNVYACGDYIDRQGHASWSTEKAVVTGKQAAERVAKDLGLSGVKARVIPAAPDTPQLSNLRRLAKSIRRVSGAQRLPVPVPWTIGRWIRKGSRP
;
A
#
# COMPACT_ATOMS: atom_id res chain seq x y z
N MET A 1 20.28 6.29 -13.55
CA MET A 1 20.84 4.93 -13.47
C MET A 1 20.62 4.20 -14.77
N SER A 2 21.72 3.89 -15.44
CA SER A 2 21.79 2.95 -16.55
C SER A 2 21.47 1.52 -16.05
N ASP A 3 21.28 0.60 -16.99
CA ASP A 3 21.05 -0.81 -16.67
C ASP A 3 22.25 -1.45 -15.98
N ASP A 4 23.48 -1.10 -16.37
CA ASP A 4 24.70 -1.64 -15.75
C ASP A 4 24.89 -1.14 -14.32
N GLU A 5 24.60 0.14 -14.05
CA GLU A 5 24.63 0.68 -12.68
C GLU A 5 23.63 -0.03 -11.76
N ILE A 6 22.47 -0.46 -12.30
CA ILE A 6 21.46 -1.23 -11.54
C ILE A 6 22.00 -2.62 -11.20
N VAL A 7 22.65 -3.29 -12.15
CA VAL A 7 23.25 -4.60 -11.94
C VAL A 7 24.36 -4.53 -10.90
N GLU A 8 25.24 -3.54 -10.98
CA GLU A 8 26.30 -3.33 -9.98
C GLU A 8 25.74 -3.04 -8.58
N LEU A 9 24.68 -2.22 -8.49
CA LEU A 9 23.98 -1.98 -7.23
C LEU A 9 23.37 -3.27 -6.66
N ALA A 10 22.74 -4.09 -7.51
CA ALA A 10 22.15 -5.36 -7.10
C ALA A 10 23.22 -6.34 -6.58
N LEU A 11 24.34 -6.50 -7.30
CA LEU A 11 25.45 -7.36 -6.87
C LEU A 11 26.05 -6.91 -5.53
N ARG A 12 26.26 -5.60 -5.34
CA ARG A 12 26.70 -5.05 -4.06
C ARG A 12 25.71 -5.32 -2.93
N ALA A 13 24.41 -5.14 -3.19
CA ALA A 13 23.37 -5.40 -2.21
C ALA A 13 23.32 -6.88 -1.81
N VAL A 14 23.51 -7.80 -2.76
CA VAL A 14 23.60 -9.24 -2.51
C VAL A 14 24.81 -9.57 -1.63
N SER A 15 26.00 -9.07 -1.97
CA SER A 15 27.20 -9.27 -1.13
C SER A 15 26.98 -8.77 0.31
N ALA A 16 26.41 -7.58 0.46
CA ALA A 16 26.13 -7.00 1.78
C ALA A 16 25.09 -7.81 2.58
N ALA A 17 23.99 -8.24 1.94
CA ALA A 17 22.94 -9.03 2.59
C ALA A 17 23.44 -10.40 3.04
N LEU A 18 24.30 -11.03 2.24
CA LEU A 18 24.89 -12.33 2.53
C LEU A 18 26.16 -12.24 3.41
N LYS A 19 26.66 -11.03 3.66
CA LYS A 19 27.90 -10.76 4.40
C LYS A 19 29.12 -11.49 3.81
N ILE A 20 29.19 -11.54 2.49
CA ILE A 20 30.31 -12.11 1.75
C ILE A 20 31.15 -11.00 1.14
N ASP A 21 32.35 -11.35 0.67
CA ASP A 21 33.17 -10.44 -0.09
C ASP A 21 32.44 -9.89 -1.31
N PRO A 22 32.78 -8.68 -1.77
CA PRO A 22 32.20 -8.10 -2.98
C PRO A 22 32.30 -9.09 -4.14
N LEU A 23 31.15 -9.35 -4.77
CA LEU A 23 31.07 -10.15 -5.98
C LEU A 23 31.80 -9.42 -7.12
N GLN A 24 33.10 -9.70 -7.28
CA GLN A 24 33.96 -9.14 -8.32
C GLN A 24 34.07 -10.09 -9.52
N ASN A 25 34.21 -9.54 -10.72
CA ASN A 25 34.42 -10.29 -11.97
C ASN A 25 33.35 -11.34 -12.28
N VAL A 26 32.13 -11.17 -11.76
CA VAL A 26 31.03 -12.11 -12.02
C VAL A 26 30.54 -11.94 -13.45
N LYS A 27 30.47 -13.05 -14.19
CA LYS A 27 29.86 -13.06 -15.52
C LYS A 27 28.34 -13.01 -15.38
N VAL A 28 27.75 -11.85 -15.66
CA VAL A 28 26.30 -11.70 -15.78
C VAL A 28 25.87 -12.33 -17.10
N VAL A 29 25.14 -13.45 -17.02
CA VAL A 29 24.68 -14.20 -18.20
C VAL A 29 23.46 -13.55 -18.84
N ASP A 30 22.57 -13.00 -18.02
CA ASP A 30 21.35 -12.32 -18.45
C ASP A 30 20.93 -11.24 -17.43
N LYS A 31 20.23 -10.21 -17.90
CA LYS A 31 19.63 -9.17 -17.07
C LYS A 31 18.31 -8.68 -17.67
N ALA A 32 17.27 -8.62 -16.84
CA ALA A 32 15.99 -8.04 -17.20
C ALA A 32 15.66 -6.91 -16.22
N ILE A 33 15.53 -5.68 -16.74
CA ILE A 33 15.26 -4.50 -15.92
C ILE A 33 13.93 -3.90 -16.34
N VAL A 34 12.96 -3.93 -15.42
CA VAL A 34 11.64 -3.33 -15.62
C VAL A 34 11.54 -2.03 -14.83
N ARG A 35 11.26 -0.93 -15.53
CA ARG A 35 11.03 0.38 -14.93
C ARG A 35 9.53 0.66 -14.87
N ALA A 36 8.89 0.27 -13.78
CA ALA A 36 7.47 0.50 -13.59
C ALA A 36 7.22 1.87 -12.93
N ARG A 37 7.06 2.92 -13.75
CA ARG A 37 6.66 4.25 -13.27
C ARG A 37 5.33 4.13 -12.53
N ASN A 38 5.24 4.71 -11.33
CA ASN A 38 4.04 4.68 -10.48
C ASN A 38 3.61 3.29 -9.96
N ALA A 39 4.48 2.28 -9.95
CA ALA A 39 4.14 0.95 -9.43
C ALA A 39 3.57 0.95 -8.01
N VAL A 40 3.93 1.94 -7.19
CA VAL A 40 3.56 2.08 -5.78
C VAL A 40 2.71 3.32 -5.50
N SER A 41 2.04 3.88 -6.51
CA SER A 41 1.26 5.12 -6.35
C SER A 41 0.07 4.99 -5.39
N HIS A 42 -0.44 3.78 -5.20
CA HIS A 42 -1.51 3.45 -4.25
C HIS A 42 -1.02 3.43 -2.78
N PHE A 43 0.27 3.62 -2.52
CA PHE A 43 0.83 3.85 -1.18
C PHE A 43 1.09 5.32 -0.87
N ASN A 44 0.74 6.23 -1.78
CA ASN A 44 0.88 7.66 -1.49
C ASN A 44 0.05 8.03 -0.24
N VAL A 45 0.54 8.97 0.56
CA VAL A 45 -0.15 9.43 1.77
C VAL A 45 -1.52 9.97 1.36
N GLY A 46 -2.58 9.45 1.99
CA GLY A 46 -3.97 9.83 1.67
C GLY A 46 -4.61 9.10 0.48
N SER A 47 -3.87 8.28 -0.27
CA SER A 47 -4.40 7.50 -1.41
C SER A 47 -5.60 6.63 -1.05
N ALA A 48 -5.59 6.00 0.13
CA ALA A 48 -6.71 5.19 0.60
C ALA A 48 -8.01 6.00 0.78
N ALA A 49 -7.91 7.25 1.27
CA ALA A 49 -9.05 8.14 1.43
C ALA A 49 -9.54 8.71 0.08
N ALA A 50 -8.63 8.85 -0.88
CA ALA A 50 -8.93 9.29 -2.24
C ALA A 50 -9.35 8.15 -3.18
N SER A 51 -9.32 6.89 -2.70
CA SER A 51 -9.67 5.72 -3.51
C SER A 51 -11.17 5.78 -3.84
N PRO A 52 -11.56 5.73 -5.13
CA PRO A 52 -12.96 5.80 -5.49
C PRO A 52 -13.69 4.51 -5.11
N GLY A 53 -15.01 4.62 -4.98
CA GLY A 53 -15.88 3.46 -4.83
C GLY A 53 -16.00 2.65 -6.13
N ILE A 54 -16.75 1.56 -6.06
CA ILE A 54 -16.89 0.58 -7.15
C ILE A 54 -17.72 1.09 -8.34
N LYS A 55 -18.63 2.04 -8.16
CA LYS A 55 -19.51 2.54 -9.22
C LYS A 55 -19.13 3.97 -9.60
N TRP A 56 -18.82 4.20 -10.88
CA TRP A 56 -18.37 5.49 -11.41
C TRP A 56 -19.44 6.07 -12.34
N GLY A 57 -20.58 6.47 -11.77
CA GLY A 57 -21.70 6.97 -12.54
C GLY A 57 -22.61 5.86 -13.08
N ARG A 58 -23.20 6.06 -14.26
CA ARG A 58 -24.22 5.17 -14.82
C ARG A 58 -23.57 4.04 -15.61
N ASN A 59 -23.83 2.79 -15.22
CA ASN A 59 -23.36 1.58 -15.89
C ASN A 59 -21.83 1.46 -16.02
N VAL A 60 -21.06 2.23 -15.25
CA VAL A 60 -19.59 2.10 -15.18
C VAL A 60 -19.21 1.62 -13.79
N TYR A 61 -18.45 0.54 -13.75
CA TYR A 61 -18.00 -0.10 -12.53
C TYR A 61 -16.50 -0.36 -12.63
N ALA A 62 -15.80 -0.18 -11.52
CA ALA A 62 -14.37 -0.34 -11.43
C ALA A 62 -14.02 -1.32 -10.29
N CYS A 63 -12.97 -2.09 -10.53
CA CYS A 63 -12.36 -2.98 -9.56
C CYS A 63 -10.83 -2.86 -9.62
N GLY A 64 -10.14 -3.51 -8.70
CA GLY A 64 -8.68 -3.54 -8.64
C GLY A 64 -8.10 -2.78 -7.44
N ASP A 65 -6.77 -2.62 -7.47
CA ASP A 65 -6.02 -2.15 -6.32
C ASP A 65 -6.24 -0.67 -5.98
N TYR A 66 -6.80 0.10 -6.90
CA TYR A 66 -7.13 1.51 -6.68
C TYR A 66 -8.52 1.76 -6.08
N ILE A 67 -9.35 0.71 -5.96
CA ILE A 67 -10.73 0.84 -5.49
C ILE A 67 -10.80 0.70 -3.97
N ASP A 68 -11.65 1.50 -3.33
CA ASP A 68 -11.92 1.36 -1.90
C ASP A 68 -12.65 0.03 -1.61
N ARG A 69 -12.25 -0.65 -0.53
CA ARG A 69 -12.64 -2.04 -0.23
C ARG A 69 -13.00 -2.29 1.23
N GLN A 70 -13.13 -1.24 2.04
CA GLN A 70 -13.47 -1.37 3.46
C GLN A 70 -12.60 -2.41 4.23
N GLY A 71 -11.27 -2.35 4.09
CA GLY A 71 -10.38 -2.95 5.09
C GLY A 71 -9.41 -4.06 4.69
N HIS A 72 -9.39 -4.59 3.46
CA HIS A 72 -8.32 -5.53 3.04
C HIS A 72 -6.92 -4.84 3.07
N ALA A 73 -5.82 -5.39 2.54
CA ALA A 73 -4.54 -4.64 2.27
C ALA A 73 -4.33 -4.26 0.77
N SER A 74 -3.76 -3.08 0.45
CA SER A 74 -3.45 -2.69 -0.94
C SER A 74 -2.22 -3.47 -1.41
N TRP A 75 -2.00 -3.51 -2.72
CA TRP A 75 -1.02 -4.35 -3.40
C TRP A 75 -1.22 -5.84 -3.17
N SER A 76 -2.48 -6.30 -3.19
CA SER A 76 -2.80 -7.72 -3.02
C SER A 76 -3.66 -8.25 -4.16
N THR A 77 -3.35 -9.47 -4.60
CA THR A 77 -4.21 -10.22 -5.53
C THR A 77 -5.59 -10.45 -4.92
N GLU A 78 -5.65 -10.65 -3.60
CA GLU A 78 -6.89 -10.73 -2.83
C GLU A 78 -7.78 -9.51 -3.03
N LYS A 79 -7.24 -8.29 -2.91
CA LYS A 79 -8.00 -7.05 -3.12
C LYS A 79 -8.59 -6.98 -4.52
N ALA A 80 -7.83 -7.36 -5.55
CA ALA A 80 -8.33 -7.36 -6.92
C ALA A 80 -9.51 -8.32 -7.09
N VAL A 81 -9.44 -9.52 -6.50
CA VAL A 81 -10.54 -10.50 -6.51
C VAL A 81 -11.76 -10.00 -5.74
N VAL A 82 -11.55 -9.44 -4.54
CA VAL A 82 -12.65 -8.92 -3.70
C VAL A 82 -13.39 -7.79 -4.40
N THR A 83 -12.67 -6.79 -4.90
CA THR A 83 -13.29 -5.64 -5.58
C THR A 83 -13.95 -6.05 -6.89
N GLY A 84 -13.41 -7.05 -7.61
CA GLY A 84 -14.07 -7.63 -8.80
C GLY A 84 -15.39 -8.31 -8.46
N LYS A 85 -15.42 -9.09 -7.38
CA LYS A 85 -16.64 -9.73 -6.85
C LYS A 85 -17.69 -8.70 -6.44
N GLN A 86 -17.30 -7.65 -5.72
CA GLN A 86 -18.19 -6.57 -5.31
C GLN A 86 -18.72 -5.78 -6.52
N ALA A 87 -17.89 -5.56 -7.54
CA ALA A 87 -18.31 -4.95 -8.81
C ALA A 87 -19.36 -5.81 -9.54
N ALA A 88 -19.13 -7.11 -9.64
CA ALA A 88 -20.09 -8.03 -10.27
C ALA A 88 -21.46 -8.05 -9.57
N GLU A 89 -21.47 -8.09 -8.23
CA GLU A 89 -22.71 -8.00 -7.46
C GLU A 89 -23.41 -6.64 -7.64
N ARG A 90 -22.64 -5.55 -7.71
CA ARG A 90 -23.19 -4.22 -7.96
C ARG A 90 -23.83 -4.12 -9.35
N VAL A 91 -23.18 -4.65 -10.38
CA VAL A 91 -23.70 -4.74 -11.75
C VAL A 91 -25.00 -5.54 -11.77
N ALA A 92 -25.00 -6.73 -11.18
CA ALA A 92 -26.18 -7.59 -11.13
C ALA A 92 -27.37 -6.89 -10.47
N LYS A 93 -27.12 -6.20 -9.34
CA LYS A 93 -28.14 -5.41 -8.66
C LYS A 93 -28.71 -4.28 -9.52
N ASP A 94 -27.84 -3.53 -10.21
CA ASP A 94 -28.27 -2.41 -11.05
C ASP A 94 -29.03 -2.86 -12.31
N LEU A 95 -28.74 -4.07 -12.81
CA LEU A 95 -29.41 -4.67 -13.97
C LEU A 95 -30.61 -5.55 -13.60
N GLY A 96 -30.94 -5.71 -12.31
CA GLY A 96 -32.03 -6.56 -11.86
C GLY A 96 -31.79 -8.07 -12.07
N LEU A 97 -30.52 -8.50 -12.15
CA LEU A 97 -30.17 -9.91 -12.34
C LEU A 97 -30.27 -10.68 -11.01
N SER A 98 -30.93 -11.84 -11.05
CA SER A 98 -31.01 -12.77 -9.93
C SER A 98 -29.88 -13.81 -9.95
N GLY A 99 -29.48 -14.32 -8.78
CA GLY A 99 -28.54 -15.44 -8.66
C GLY A 99 -27.06 -15.04 -8.51
N VAL A 100 -26.72 -13.76 -8.61
CA VAL A 100 -25.36 -13.26 -8.37
C VAL A 100 -25.22 -12.86 -6.89
N LYS A 101 -24.63 -13.74 -6.08
CA LYS A 101 -24.24 -13.45 -4.70
C LYS A 101 -22.73 -13.49 -4.58
N ALA A 102 -22.09 -12.33 -4.49
CA ALA A 102 -20.65 -12.27 -4.38
C ALA A 102 -20.23 -12.50 -2.92
N ARG A 103 -19.90 -13.75 -2.57
CA ARG A 103 -19.30 -14.03 -1.27
C ARG A 103 -17.89 -13.42 -1.22
N VAL A 104 -17.80 -12.30 -0.51
CA VAL A 104 -16.55 -11.62 -0.16
C VAL A 104 -16.08 -12.15 1.20
N ILE A 105 -14.81 -12.52 1.28
CA ILE A 105 -14.18 -12.89 2.54
C ILE A 105 -14.01 -11.60 3.35
N PRO A 106 -14.37 -11.54 4.64
CA PRO A 106 -14.15 -10.35 5.43
C PRO A 106 -12.64 -10.09 5.60
N ALA A 107 -12.25 -8.80 5.63
CA ALA A 107 -10.89 -8.42 5.94
C ALA A 107 -10.49 -8.93 7.34
N ALA A 108 -9.22 -9.31 7.49
CA ALA A 108 -8.69 -9.70 8.78
C ALA A 108 -8.83 -8.53 9.78
N PRO A 109 -9.34 -8.79 11.00
CA PRO A 109 -9.45 -7.74 12.00
C PRO A 109 -8.07 -7.26 12.44
N ASP A 110 -7.98 -5.98 12.82
CA ASP A 110 -6.80 -5.47 13.51
C ASP A 110 -6.53 -6.30 14.77
N THR A 111 -5.25 -6.55 15.08
CA THR A 111 -4.89 -7.16 16.36
C THR A 111 -5.33 -6.25 17.52
N PRO A 112 -5.61 -6.79 18.72
CA PRO A 112 -6.03 -5.99 19.87
C PRO A 112 -5.07 -4.82 20.16
N GLN A 113 -3.76 -5.07 20.07
CA GLN A 113 -2.70 -4.08 20.25
C GLN A 113 -2.78 -2.95 19.22
N LEU A 114 -2.93 -3.31 17.93
CA LEU A 114 -3.02 -2.35 16.85
C LEU A 114 -4.31 -1.52 16.94
N SER A 115 -5.43 -2.19 17.29
CA SER A 115 -6.73 -1.54 17.42
C SER A 115 -6.75 -0.50 18.55
N ASN A 116 -6.14 -0.83 19.70
CA ASN A 116 -5.97 0.08 20.83
C ASN A 116 -5.06 1.26 20.48
N LEU A 117 -3.95 1.01 19.80
CA LEU A 117 -3.03 2.07 19.38
C LEU A 117 -3.69 3.02 18.38
N ARG A 118 -4.48 2.50 17.42
CA ARG A 118 -5.26 3.34 16.48
C ARG A 118 -6.30 4.18 17.21
N ARG A 119 -7.00 3.63 18.22
CA ARG A 119 -7.97 4.38 19.03
C ARG A 119 -7.29 5.52 19.77
N LEU A 120 -6.17 5.24 20.45
CA LEU A 120 -5.38 6.26 21.15
C LEU A 120 -4.88 7.36 20.19
N ALA A 121 -4.29 6.97 19.05
CA ALA A 121 -3.81 7.92 18.05
C ALA A 121 -4.93 8.80 17.49
N LYS A 122 -6.13 8.24 17.27
CA LYS A 122 -7.33 9.00 16.87
C LYS A 122 -7.76 9.99 17.95
N SER A 123 -7.79 9.59 19.21
CA SER A 123 -8.15 10.46 20.34
C SER A 123 -7.16 11.61 20.49
N ILE A 124 -5.85 11.33 20.46
CA ILE A 124 -4.81 12.36 20.53
C ILE A 124 -4.97 13.37 19.39
N ARG A 125 -5.17 12.91 18.15
CA ARG A 125 -5.34 13.78 16.98
C ARG A 125 -6.58 14.68 17.06
N ARG A 126 -7.65 14.20 17.69
CA ARG A 126 -8.87 14.99 17.92
C ARG A 126 -8.66 16.09 18.95
N VAL A 127 -7.93 15.80 20.02
CA VAL A 127 -7.69 16.75 21.12
C VAL A 127 -6.61 17.78 20.77
N SER A 128 -5.55 17.38 20.07
CA SER A 128 -4.42 18.26 19.78
C SER A 128 -4.63 19.20 18.59
N GLY A 129 -5.75 19.11 17.87
CA GLY A 129 -5.98 19.87 16.62
C GLY A 129 -4.99 19.53 15.50
N ALA A 130 -4.13 18.52 15.69
CA ALA A 130 -3.05 18.15 14.78
C ALA A 130 -3.58 17.38 13.56
N GLN A 131 -4.44 17.99 12.76
CA GLN A 131 -4.77 17.49 11.43
C GLN A 131 -3.59 17.63 10.44
N ARG A 132 -2.56 18.43 10.79
CA ARG A 132 -1.44 18.79 9.90
C ARG A 132 -0.03 18.44 10.37
N LEU A 133 0.15 17.72 11.47
CA LEU A 133 1.52 17.32 11.82
C LEU A 133 1.99 16.22 10.86
N PRO A 134 3.12 16.41 10.15
CA PRO A 134 3.71 15.35 9.35
C PRO A 134 3.92 14.16 10.28
N VAL A 135 3.43 12.98 9.90
CA VAL A 135 3.56 11.77 10.71
C VAL A 135 5.06 11.62 11.01
N PRO A 136 5.52 11.83 12.25
CA PRO A 136 6.94 11.79 12.50
C PRO A 136 7.31 10.31 12.43
N VAL A 137 7.97 9.94 11.35
CA VAL A 137 8.60 8.63 11.20
C VAL A 137 9.47 8.35 12.43
N PRO A 138 9.54 7.13 12.96
CA PRO A 138 10.12 6.85 14.28
C PRO A 138 11.52 7.45 14.52
N TRP A 139 12.36 7.54 13.48
CA TRP A 139 13.69 8.14 13.56
C TRP A 139 13.70 9.67 13.69
N THR A 140 12.64 10.37 13.28
CA THR A 140 12.50 11.83 13.50
C THR A 140 12.21 12.15 14.96
N ILE A 141 11.43 11.33 15.66
CA ILE A 141 11.16 11.49 17.09
C ILE A 141 12.47 11.38 17.89
N GLY A 142 13.30 10.38 17.58
CA GLY A 142 14.62 10.23 18.18
C GLY A 142 15.54 11.44 17.92
N ARG A 143 15.44 12.04 16.73
CA ARG A 143 16.19 13.26 16.38
C ARG A 143 15.71 14.51 17.12
N TRP A 144 14.39 14.61 17.38
CA TRP A 144 13.78 15.73 18.09
C TRP A 144 14.10 15.70 19.58
N ILE A 145 14.04 14.51 20.20
CA ILE A 145 14.45 14.32 21.60
C ILE A 145 15.92 14.68 21.77
N ARG A 146 16.78 14.39 20.78
CA ARG A 146 18.23 14.66 20.85
C ARG A 146 18.60 16.13 20.60
N LYS A 147 17.75 16.92 19.94
CA LYS A 147 18.06 18.33 19.58
C LYS A 147 17.31 19.37 20.40
N GLY A 148 16.39 18.99 21.29
CA GLY A 148 15.65 19.93 22.13
C GLY A 148 14.72 20.89 21.36
N SER A 149 14.63 20.78 20.04
CA SER A 149 13.78 21.63 19.21
C SER A 149 12.47 20.90 18.91
N ARG A 150 11.38 21.44 19.47
CA ARG A 150 10.01 21.21 18.99
C ARG A 150 9.79 22.03 17.70
N PRO A 151 8.78 21.70 16.87
CA PRO A 151 8.50 22.46 15.66
C PRO A 151 8.02 23.87 16.01
#